data_AF-A0A078ARB2-F1
#
_entry.id   AF-A0A078ARB2-F1
#
_cell.length_a   1.000
_cell.length_b   1.000
_cell.length_c   1.000
_cell.angle_alpha   90.00
_cell.angle_beta   90.00
_cell.angle_gamma   90.00
#
_symmetry.space_group_name_H-M   'P 1'
#
loop_
_entity.id
_entity.type
_entity.pdbx_description
1 polymer ?
#
loop_
_entity_poly.entity_id
_entity_poly.type
_entity_poly.pdbx_seq_one_letter_code
_entity_poly.pdbx_strand_id
1 'polypeptide(L)'
;MDLHAHAGKRGCFIYGNHFEEFDYQVKSMMFPKLISMNTMNFDFEESNFTEKLMTKKDKNQQQTKDLKTREGAGRVAIHKDCGNLIYSYTMECNYACGIKLNKLNKRLDTTTNKFINEADPILDQNSKIYKQYFEDLSKYTGNNDQQIPSVKFNASIMGDIGQASMIAVLDLVDKNPLTRIYGTYSQQVIDDVMYRASLLIPEEEKLKITKMRKTVKKSKKKKIQSKSVKRPTEENAQKTLNIDEIELAEKLKTKKTTKKAKI
;
A
#
# COMPACT_ATOMS: atom_id res chain seq x y z
N MET A 1 -6.80 7.95 -8.86
CA MET A 1 -6.05 6.88 -9.55
C MET A 1 -5.94 7.26 -11.01
N ASP A 2 -4.73 7.27 -11.55
CA ASP A 2 -4.42 7.50 -12.97
C ASP A 2 -3.95 6.18 -13.58
N LEU A 3 -4.61 5.66 -14.61
CA LEU A 3 -4.39 4.31 -15.14
C LEU A 3 -3.60 4.37 -16.45
N HIS A 4 -2.45 3.69 -16.48
CA HIS A 4 -1.54 3.67 -17.61
C HIS A 4 -1.13 2.26 -17.99
N ALA A 5 -0.69 2.12 -19.23
CA ALA A 5 -0.06 0.92 -19.71
C ALA A 5 1.44 1.15 -19.90
N HIS A 6 2.24 0.15 -19.50
CA HIS A 6 3.68 0.31 -19.36
C HIS A 6 4.43 -0.66 -20.27
N ALA A 7 5.17 -0.15 -21.26
CA ALA A 7 5.83 -1.00 -22.26
C ALA A 7 7.12 -1.68 -21.74
N GLY A 8 7.96 -0.96 -20.99
CA GLY A 8 9.36 -1.40 -20.74
C GLY A 8 9.59 -2.23 -19.47
N LYS A 9 8.84 -1.96 -18.41
CA LYS A 9 8.89 -2.68 -17.14
C LYS A 9 7.74 -3.67 -17.07
N ARG A 10 8.06 -4.93 -16.75
CA ARG A 10 7.10 -6.01 -16.52
C ARG A 10 6.32 -5.79 -15.22
N GLY A 11 5.16 -6.44 -15.12
CA GLY A 11 4.32 -6.36 -13.93
C GLY A 11 3.23 -5.30 -13.96
N CYS A 12 2.41 -5.32 -12.91
CA CYS A 12 1.43 -4.29 -12.60
C CYS A 12 1.77 -3.67 -11.25
N PHE A 13 2.07 -2.38 -11.22
CA PHE A 13 2.62 -1.72 -10.04
C PHE A 13 2.14 -0.27 -9.95
N ILE A 14 2.39 0.37 -8.81
CA ILE A 14 1.99 1.75 -8.56
C ILE A 14 3.22 2.66 -8.43
N TYR A 15 3.12 3.82 -9.06
CA TYR A 15 3.88 4.99 -8.67
C TYR A 15 3.05 5.84 -7.71
N GLY A 16 3.57 6.00 -6.49
CA GLY A 16 3.04 6.93 -5.50
C GLY A 16 3.91 8.18 -5.38
N ASN A 17 3.55 9.03 -4.43
CA ASN A 17 4.34 10.19 -4.05
C ASN A 17 5.19 9.88 -2.81
N HIS A 18 6.28 10.61 -2.69
CA HIS A 18 7.15 10.59 -1.53
C HIS A 18 6.60 11.53 -0.46
N PHE A 19 6.78 11.14 0.80
CA PHE A 19 6.44 11.94 1.96
C PHE A 19 7.62 11.93 2.94
N GLU A 20 7.99 13.10 3.45
CA GLU A 20 9.00 13.24 4.49
C GLU A 20 8.48 12.65 5.81
N GLU A 21 7.20 12.89 6.13
CA GLU A 21 6.58 12.30 7.31
C GLU A 21 6.38 10.80 7.11
N PHE A 22 7.07 10.02 7.95
CA PHE A 22 7.04 8.56 7.90
C PHE A 22 5.62 7.97 7.91
N ASP A 23 4.74 8.51 8.77
CA ASP A 23 3.36 8.02 8.88
C ASP A 23 2.57 8.24 7.58
N TYR A 24 2.82 9.32 6.86
CA TYR A 24 2.20 9.57 5.55
C TYR A 24 2.82 8.70 4.47
N GLN A 25 4.13 8.46 4.53
CA GLN A 25 4.79 7.53 3.61
C GLN A 25 4.21 6.11 3.77
N VAL A 26 3.99 5.66 5.01
CA VAL A 26 3.35 4.38 5.33
C VAL A 26 1.92 4.34 4.81
N LYS A 27 1.10 5.37 5.08
CA LYS A 27 -0.28 5.46 4.56
C LYS A 27 -0.31 5.39 3.02
N SER A 28 0.61 6.08 2.34
CA SER A 28 0.68 6.07 0.88
C SER A 28 1.01 4.70 0.29
N MET A 29 1.82 3.90 0.99
CA MET A 29 2.20 2.54 0.57
C MET A 29 1.17 1.48 0.96
N MET A 30 0.27 1.81 1.88
CA MET A 30 -0.69 0.85 2.40
C MET A 30 -1.68 0.42 1.31
N PHE A 31 -2.23 1.37 0.54
CA PHE A 31 -3.16 1.06 -0.53
C PHE A 31 -2.58 0.05 -1.56
N PRO A 32 -1.37 0.21 -2.12
CA PRO A 32 -0.79 -0.77 -3.03
C PRO A 32 -0.50 -2.15 -2.38
N LYS A 33 -0.17 -2.18 -1.08
CA LYS A 33 -0.06 -3.45 -0.35
C LYS A 33 -1.41 -4.14 -0.25
N LEU A 34 -2.49 -3.41 0.03
CA LEU A 34 -3.85 -3.94 0.08
C LEU A 34 -4.31 -4.51 -1.27
N ILE A 35 -3.87 -3.92 -2.39
CA ILE A 35 -4.08 -4.50 -3.73
C ILE A 35 -3.41 -5.87 -3.82
N SER A 36 -2.12 -5.98 -3.46
CA SER A 36 -1.40 -7.26 -3.51
C SER A 36 -2.00 -8.36 -2.64
N MET A 37 -2.76 -7.97 -1.61
CA MET A 37 -3.48 -8.93 -0.77
C MET A 37 -4.72 -9.48 -1.46
N ASN A 38 -5.25 -8.80 -2.49
CA ASN A 38 -6.54 -9.12 -3.09
C ASN A 38 -6.46 -9.72 -4.51
N THR A 39 -5.31 -9.60 -5.19
CA THR A 39 -5.06 -10.22 -6.52
C THR A 39 -3.73 -10.96 -6.54
N MET A 40 -3.68 -12.06 -7.30
CA MET A 40 -2.44 -12.79 -7.55
C MET A 40 -1.44 -12.01 -8.42
N ASN A 41 -1.88 -10.99 -9.18
CA ASN A 41 -1.13 -10.44 -10.32
C ASN A 41 -0.66 -8.99 -10.14
N PHE A 42 -0.52 -8.53 -8.90
CA PHE A 42 -0.03 -7.18 -8.61
C PHE A 42 1.33 -7.19 -7.93
N ASP A 43 2.29 -6.46 -8.48
CA ASP A 43 3.68 -6.46 -8.06
C ASP A 43 3.95 -5.28 -7.09
N PHE A 44 3.58 -5.44 -5.82
CA PHE A 44 3.82 -4.42 -4.78
C PHE A 44 5.31 -4.07 -4.64
N GLU A 45 6.18 -5.06 -4.74
CA GLU A 45 7.64 -4.90 -4.69
C GLU A 45 8.20 -4.05 -5.84
N GLU A 46 7.44 -3.89 -6.91
CA GLU A 46 7.81 -3.09 -8.07
C GLU A 46 7.24 -1.67 -8.02
N SER A 47 6.39 -1.39 -7.03
CA SER A 47 5.86 -0.07 -6.75
C SER A 47 6.93 0.86 -6.18
N ASN A 48 6.90 2.12 -6.57
CA ASN A 48 7.94 3.10 -6.26
C ASN A 48 7.35 4.42 -5.74
N PHE A 49 7.90 4.87 -4.61
CA PHE A 49 7.48 6.06 -3.85
C PHE A 49 8.68 6.96 -3.53
N THR A 50 9.77 6.84 -4.29
CA THR A 50 10.98 7.64 -4.08
C THR A 50 10.78 9.08 -4.55
N GLU A 51 11.35 10.03 -3.82
CA GLU A 51 11.35 11.46 -4.19
C GLU A 51 11.95 11.67 -5.59
N LYS A 52 13.07 10.97 -5.87
CA LYS A 52 13.75 11.00 -7.16
C LYS A 52 12.80 10.73 -8.33
N LEU A 53 11.77 9.90 -8.14
CA LEU A 53 10.80 9.60 -9.18
C LEU A 53 9.84 10.76 -9.46
N MET A 54 9.53 11.58 -8.46
CA MET A 54 8.66 12.74 -8.61
C MET A 54 9.36 13.87 -9.37
N THR A 55 10.66 14.04 -9.17
CA THR A 55 11.45 15.14 -9.78
C THR A 55 12.22 14.72 -11.03
N LYS A 56 12.18 13.44 -11.41
CA LYS A 56 12.91 12.92 -12.57
C LYS A 56 12.53 13.67 -13.85
N LYS A 57 13.54 14.19 -14.55
CA LYS A 57 13.38 14.74 -15.91
C LYS A 57 13.11 13.62 -16.91
N ASP A 58 12.19 13.86 -17.85
CA ASP A 58 11.97 12.92 -18.94
C ASP A 58 13.20 12.88 -19.87
N LYS A 59 13.73 11.67 -20.13
CA LYS A 59 14.95 11.49 -20.91
C LYS A 59 14.71 11.67 -22.41
N ASN A 60 13.48 11.45 -22.88
CA ASN A 60 13.15 11.49 -24.30
C ASN A 60 12.90 12.90 -24.84
N GLN A 61 12.88 13.92 -23.98
CA GLN A 61 12.56 15.31 -24.34
C GLN A 61 13.76 16.25 -24.20
N GLN A 62 14.99 15.73 -24.26
CA GLN A 62 16.21 16.56 -24.24
C GLN A 62 16.32 17.53 -25.44
N GLN A 63 15.46 17.40 -26.47
CA GLN A 63 15.49 18.24 -27.68
C GLN A 63 14.48 19.39 -27.67
N THR A 64 13.55 19.46 -26.71
CA THR A 64 12.62 20.60 -26.56
C THR A 64 13.00 21.42 -25.33
N LYS A 65 13.08 22.75 -25.48
CA LYS A 65 13.44 23.71 -24.40
C LYS A 65 12.57 23.58 -23.14
N ASP A 66 11.40 22.94 -23.23
CA ASP A 66 10.54 22.64 -22.10
C ASP A 66 10.92 21.29 -21.48
N LEU A 67 11.86 21.33 -20.53
CA LEU A 67 12.23 20.17 -19.71
C LEU A 67 11.05 19.78 -18.80
N LYS A 68 10.14 18.95 -19.30
CA LYS A 68 9.04 18.39 -18.48
C LYS A 68 9.62 17.41 -17.45
N THR A 69 9.62 17.83 -16.19
CA THR A 69 9.86 16.96 -15.04
C THR A 69 8.63 16.11 -14.76
N ARG A 70 8.78 15.01 -14.04
CA ARG A 70 7.65 14.24 -13.52
C ARG A 70 6.81 15.00 -12.48
N GLU A 71 7.13 16.26 -12.18
CA GLU A 71 6.27 17.12 -11.37
C GLU A 71 4.95 17.44 -12.06
N GLY A 72 4.94 17.43 -13.39
CA GLY A 72 3.71 17.52 -14.19
C GLY A 72 2.97 16.20 -14.35
N ALA A 73 3.45 15.10 -13.75
CA ALA A 73 2.70 13.84 -13.77
C ALA A 73 1.39 14.02 -12.98
N GLY A 74 0.28 13.46 -13.50
CA GLY A 74 -1.05 13.66 -12.92
C GLY A 74 -1.11 13.40 -11.41
N ARG A 75 -0.49 12.32 -10.93
CA ARG A 75 -0.44 12.02 -9.49
C ARG A 75 0.31 13.07 -8.65
N VAL A 76 1.34 13.71 -9.20
CA VAL A 76 2.18 14.68 -8.49
C VAL A 76 1.49 16.04 -8.48
N ALA A 77 0.96 16.45 -9.64
CA ALA A 77 0.19 17.69 -9.77
C ALA A 77 -1.04 17.68 -8.84
N ILE A 78 -1.90 16.66 -8.94
CA ILE A 78 -3.10 16.54 -8.09
C ILE A 78 -2.73 16.46 -6.60
N HIS A 79 -1.64 15.78 -6.26
CA HIS A 79 -1.17 15.72 -4.88
C HIS A 79 -0.83 17.11 -4.32
N LYS A 80 -0.09 17.92 -5.08
CA LYS A 80 0.27 19.29 -4.69
C LYS A 80 -0.97 20.19 -4.65
N ASP A 81 -1.79 20.16 -5.68
CA ASP A 81 -2.96 21.04 -5.84
C ASP A 81 -4.05 20.77 -4.80
N CYS A 82 -4.17 19.53 -4.31
CA CYS A 82 -5.11 19.15 -3.27
C CYS A 82 -4.53 19.21 -1.85
N GLY A 83 -3.40 19.90 -1.64
CA GLY A 83 -2.84 20.11 -0.30
C GLY A 83 -2.22 18.85 0.30
N ASN A 84 -1.32 18.21 -0.45
CA ASN A 84 -0.59 16.98 -0.09
C ASN A 84 -1.47 15.73 0.01
N LEU A 85 -2.36 15.53 -0.98
CA LEU A 85 -3.23 14.34 -1.03
C LEU A 85 -2.41 13.05 -1.00
N ILE A 86 -2.59 12.23 0.04
CA ILE A 86 -1.83 10.99 0.25
C ILE A 86 -2.14 9.96 -0.83
N TYR A 87 -3.42 9.77 -1.12
CA TYR A 87 -3.92 8.72 -2.01
C TYR A 87 -3.98 9.17 -3.47
N SER A 88 -2.83 9.58 -4.01
CA SER A 88 -2.66 10.00 -5.41
C SER A 88 -1.65 9.10 -6.10
N TYR A 89 -2.11 8.35 -7.10
CA TYR A 89 -1.36 7.23 -7.68
C TYR A 89 -1.46 7.20 -9.20
N THR A 90 -0.38 6.75 -9.83
CA THR A 90 -0.41 6.22 -11.20
C THR A 90 -0.25 4.70 -11.11
N MET A 91 -1.20 3.94 -11.64
CA MET A 91 -1.08 2.49 -11.83
C MET A 91 -0.55 2.22 -13.23
N GLU A 92 0.48 1.39 -13.31
CA GLU A 92 1.20 1.06 -14.54
C GLU A 92 1.05 -0.45 -14.78
N CYS A 93 0.42 -0.82 -15.88
CA CYS A 93 0.16 -2.21 -16.22
C CYS A 93 0.94 -2.62 -17.48
N ASN A 94 1.82 -3.61 -17.36
CA ASN A 94 2.54 -4.12 -18.52
C ASN A 94 1.62 -4.85 -19.51
N TYR A 95 1.90 -4.74 -20.81
CA TYR A 95 1.10 -5.44 -21.84
C TYR A 95 1.36 -6.95 -21.89
N ALA A 96 2.51 -7.42 -21.38
CA ALA A 96 2.95 -8.79 -21.58
C ALA A 96 2.70 -9.68 -20.37
N CYS A 97 3.35 -9.43 -19.23
CA CYS A 97 3.33 -10.38 -18.11
C CYS A 97 3.70 -9.78 -16.75
N GLY A 98 3.27 -10.49 -15.71
CA GLY A 98 3.64 -10.26 -14.30
C GLY A 98 5.08 -10.63 -13.98
N ILE A 99 5.55 -10.31 -12.78
CA ILE A 99 6.86 -10.78 -12.28
C ILE A 99 6.67 -11.96 -11.33
N LYS A 100 5.81 -11.79 -10.32
CA LYS A 100 5.57 -12.83 -9.31
C LYS A 100 4.09 -12.92 -8.97
N LEU A 101 3.63 -14.14 -8.67
CA LEU A 101 2.29 -14.36 -8.16
C LEU A 101 2.22 -14.15 -6.64
N ASN A 102 1.23 -13.38 -6.20
CA ASN A 102 0.92 -13.22 -4.78
C ASN A 102 0.19 -14.45 -4.25
N LYS A 103 0.51 -14.83 -3.01
CA LYS A 103 -0.24 -15.85 -2.28
C LYS A 103 -1.41 -15.19 -1.57
N LEU A 104 -2.63 -15.63 -1.90
CA LEU A 104 -3.85 -15.10 -1.30
C LEU A 104 -4.33 -15.98 -0.16
N ASN A 105 -4.71 -15.35 0.96
CA ASN A 105 -5.37 -16.02 2.08
C ASN A 105 -6.88 -16.02 1.86
N LYS A 106 -7.63 -17.00 2.40
CA LYS A 106 -9.10 -17.00 2.30
C LYS A 106 -9.71 -15.70 2.82
N ARG A 107 -10.86 -15.30 2.26
CA ARG A 107 -11.62 -14.17 2.80
C ARG A 107 -12.35 -14.59 4.07
N LEU A 108 -12.35 -13.71 5.07
CA LEU A 108 -13.22 -13.78 6.23
C LEU A 108 -14.43 -12.87 5.98
N ASP A 109 -15.63 -13.43 6.08
CA ASP A 109 -16.85 -12.65 6.21
C ASP A 109 -16.95 -12.13 7.65
N THR A 110 -16.84 -10.82 7.84
CA THR A 110 -16.87 -10.18 9.16
C THR A 110 -18.27 -10.20 9.79
N THR A 111 -19.33 -10.39 9.00
CA THR A 111 -20.70 -10.45 9.49
C THR A 111 -21.00 -11.83 10.08
N THR A 112 -20.58 -12.89 9.40
CA THR A 112 -20.84 -14.28 9.82
C THR A 112 -19.67 -14.92 10.57
N ASN A 113 -18.50 -14.28 10.57
CA ASN A 113 -17.22 -14.78 11.09
C ASN A 113 -16.80 -16.14 10.48
N LYS A 114 -17.11 -16.35 9.19
CA LYS A 114 -16.80 -17.58 8.46
C LYS A 114 -15.86 -17.30 7.30
N PHE A 115 -15.00 -18.28 7.01
CA PHE A 115 -14.16 -18.23 5.82
C PHE A 115 -14.95 -18.57 4.57
N ILE A 116 -14.77 -17.77 3.54
CA ILE A 116 -15.35 -18.00 2.22
C ILE A 116 -14.37 -18.82 1.38
N ASN A 117 -14.90 -19.83 0.71
CA ASN A 117 -14.17 -20.54 -0.33
C ASN A 117 -14.33 -19.77 -1.64
N GLU A 118 -13.21 -19.35 -2.23
CA GLU A 118 -13.22 -18.65 -3.50
C GLU A 118 -13.29 -19.65 -4.64
N ALA A 119 -14.28 -19.47 -5.51
CA ALA A 119 -14.46 -20.30 -6.70
C ALA A 119 -13.92 -19.61 -7.97
N ASP A 120 -13.47 -18.35 -7.86
CA ASP A 120 -12.99 -17.61 -9.02
C ASP A 120 -11.63 -18.19 -9.50
N PRO A 121 -11.55 -18.71 -10.73
CA PRO A 121 -10.32 -19.25 -11.28
C PRO A 121 -9.15 -18.25 -11.29
N ILE A 122 -9.41 -16.95 -11.35
CA ILE A 122 -8.35 -15.92 -11.38
C ILE A 122 -7.62 -15.78 -10.04
N LEU A 123 -8.27 -16.21 -8.95
CA LEU A 123 -7.76 -16.19 -7.58
C LEU A 123 -7.24 -17.54 -7.11
N ASP A 124 -7.35 -18.58 -7.94
CA ASP A 124 -6.85 -19.93 -7.66
C ASP A 124 -5.58 -20.23 -8.46
N GLN A 125 -4.48 -20.43 -7.74
CA GLN A 125 -3.19 -20.82 -8.30
C GLN A 125 -3.23 -22.15 -9.09
N ASN A 126 -4.17 -23.05 -8.78
CA ASN A 126 -4.30 -24.32 -9.48
C ASN A 126 -5.22 -24.24 -10.70
N SER A 127 -5.77 -23.06 -11.00
CA SER A 127 -6.71 -22.90 -12.11
C SER A 127 -6.01 -23.10 -13.46
N LYS A 128 -6.82 -23.39 -14.48
CA LYS A 128 -6.34 -23.53 -15.87
C LYS A 128 -5.62 -22.26 -16.38
N ILE A 129 -5.90 -21.10 -15.79
CA ILE A 129 -5.27 -19.83 -16.16
C ILE A 129 -3.77 -19.85 -15.83
N TYR A 130 -3.40 -20.46 -14.69
CA TYR A 130 -2.02 -20.50 -14.21
C TYR A 130 -1.36 -21.87 -14.33
N LYS A 131 -2.11 -22.93 -14.70
CA LYS A 131 -1.60 -24.30 -14.80
C LYS A 131 -0.31 -24.39 -15.61
N GLN A 132 -0.28 -23.77 -16.81
CA GLN A 132 0.93 -23.74 -17.65
C GLN A 132 2.11 -23.06 -16.95
N TYR A 133 1.86 -21.93 -16.28
CA TYR A 133 2.90 -21.22 -15.54
C TYR A 133 3.52 -22.09 -14.44
N PHE A 134 2.71 -22.82 -13.66
CA PHE A 134 3.20 -23.68 -12.60
C PHE A 134 3.86 -24.96 -13.12
N GLU A 135 3.33 -25.55 -14.18
CA GLU A 135 3.97 -26.68 -14.86
C GLU A 135 5.35 -26.29 -15.36
N ASP A 136 5.49 -25.12 -16.00
CA ASP A 136 6.79 -24.63 -16.43
C ASP A 136 7.68 -24.32 -15.23
N LEU A 137 7.17 -23.61 -14.21
CA LEU A 137 7.92 -23.26 -13.00
C LEU A 137 8.52 -24.50 -12.32
N SER A 138 7.78 -25.60 -12.26
CA SER A 138 8.26 -26.87 -11.68
C SER A 138 9.47 -27.48 -12.42
N LYS A 139 9.65 -27.16 -13.70
CA LYS A 139 10.82 -27.59 -14.49
C LYS A 139 12.06 -26.75 -14.17
N TYR A 140 11.90 -25.54 -13.62
CA TYR A 140 12.99 -24.60 -13.30
C TYR A 140 13.50 -24.72 -11.87
N THR A 141 12.73 -25.30 -10.94
CA THR A 141 13.14 -25.45 -9.53
C THR A 141 14.34 -26.40 -9.44
N GLY A 142 15.55 -25.85 -9.51
CA GLY A 142 16.82 -26.59 -9.53
C GLY A 142 17.95 -25.92 -10.32
N ASN A 143 17.66 -24.92 -11.17
CA ASN A 143 18.67 -24.20 -11.97
C ASN A 143 18.66 -22.70 -11.65
N ASN A 144 19.75 -22.18 -11.11
CA ASN A 144 19.85 -20.77 -10.70
C ASN A 144 20.08 -19.79 -11.85
N ASP A 145 20.50 -20.26 -13.03
CA ASP A 145 20.91 -19.41 -14.16
C ASP A 145 19.81 -19.15 -15.20
N GLN A 146 18.60 -19.71 -15.02
CA GLN A 146 17.51 -19.57 -15.99
C GLN A 146 16.45 -18.56 -15.56
N GLN A 147 15.89 -17.85 -16.54
CA GLN A 147 14.83 -16.87 -16.31
C GLN A 147 13.54 -17.58 -15.86
N ILE A 148 12.99 -17.15 -14.73
CA ILE A 148 11.73 -17.66 -14.17
C ILE A 148 10.60 -17.44 -15.19
N PRO A 149 9.74 -18.46 -15.45
CA PRO A 149 8.60 -18.32 -16.35
C PRO A 149 7.62 -17.26 -15.84
N SER A 150 6.70 -16.81 -16.68
CA SER A 150 5.91 -15.60 -16.41
C SER A 150 4.49 -15.72 -16.93
N VAL A 151 3.51 -15.31 -16.12
CA VAL A 151 2.10 -15.35 -16.50
C VAL A 151 1.81 -14.24 -17.48
N LYS A 152 1.34 -14.59 -18.68
CA LYS A 152 0.90 -13.62 -19.67
C LYS A 152 -0.42 -13.00 -19.22
N PHE A 153 -0.47 -11.67 -19.21
CA PHE A 153 -1.70 -10.97 -18.85
C PHE A 153 -2.74 -11.10 -19.96
N ASN A 154 -3.99 -11.26 -19.54
CA ASN A 154 -5.17 -11.27 -20.39
C ASN A 154 -6.23 -10.35 -19.77
N ALA A 155 -7.37 -10.19 -20.45
CA ALA A 155 -8.43 -9.31 -19.98
C ALA A 155 -8.97 -9.70 -18.59
N SER A 156 -9.04 -11.00 -18.27
CA SER A 156 -9.49 -11.48 -16.95
C SER A 156 -8.50 -11.10 -15.85
N ILE A 157 -7.20 -11.27 -16.07
CA ILE A 157 -6.16 -10.85 -15.11
C ILE A 157 -6.20 -9.34 -14.89
N MET A 158 -6.31 -8.55 -15.96
CA MET A 158 -6.38 -7.10 -15.85
C MET A 158 -7.66 -6.63 -15.14
N GLY A 159 -8.79 -7.29 -15.41
CA GLY A 159 -10.05 -7.05 -14.71
C GLY A 159 -9.95 -7.33 -13.21
N ASP A 160 -9.31 -8.44 -12.83
CA ASP A 160 -9.06 -8.81 -11.43
C ASP A 160 -8.20 -7.77 -10.70
N ILE A 161 -7.14 -7.26 -11.32
CA ILE A 161 -6.31 -6.19 -10.73
C ILE A 161 -7.15 -4.92 -10.48
N GLY A 162 -8.04 -4.56 -11.41
CA GLY A 162 -8.98 -3.47 -11.25
C GLY A 162 -9.95 -3.71 -10.09
N GLN A 163 -10.53 -4.92 -9.99
CA GLN A 163 -11.42 -5.30 -8.89
C GLN A 163 -10.70 -5.28 -7.54
N ALA A 164 -9.50 -5.85 -7.45
CA ALA A 164 -8.67 -5.84 -6.26
C ALA A 164 -8.34 -4.41 -5.80
N SER A 165 -8.18 -3.48 -6.74
CA SER A 165 -8.01 -2.06 -6.44
C SER A 165 -9.21 -1.44 -5.75
N MET A 166 -10.44 -1.83 -6.12
CA MET A 166 -11.65 -1.36 -5.45
C MET A 166 -11.83 -2.03 -4.08
N ILE A 167 -11.53 -3.31 -3.96
CA ILE A 167 -11.55 -4.01 -2.66
C ILE A 167 -10.54 -3.39 -1.70
N ALA A 168 -9.34 -3.03 -2.18
CA ALA A 168 -8.34 -2.35 -1.39
C ALA A 168 -8.82 -0.98 -0.85
N VAL A 169 -9.68 -0.26 -1.59
CA VAL A 169 -10.32 0.96 -1.06
C VAL A 169 -11.22 0.63 0.13
N LEU A 170 -12.01 -0.44 0.04
CA LEU A 170 -12.88 -0.86 1.14
C LEU A 170 -12.07 -1.29 2.37
N ASP A 171 -10.99 -2.04 2.18
CA ASP A 171 -10.06 -2.42 3.26
C ASP A 171 -9.43 -1.17 3.89
N LEU A 172 -9.03 -0.19 3.08
CA LEU A 172 -8.38 1.05 3.55
C LEU A 172 -9.29 1.90 4.44
N VAL A 173 -10.60 1.87 4.20
CA VAL A 173 -11.61 2.64 4.95
C VAL A 173 -12.38 1.79 5.97
N ASP A 174 -11.92 0.56 6.23
CA ASP A 174 -12.54 -0.39 7.16
C ASP A 174 -14.03 -0.67 6.88
N LYS A 175 -14.37 -0.78 5.59
CA LYS A 175 -15.73 -1.09 5.10
C LYS A 175 -15.79 -2.36 4.27
N ASN A 176 -14.75 -3.19 4.30
CA ASN A 176 -14.75 -4.46 3.59
C ASN A 176 -15.37 -5.57 4.45
N PRO A 177 -16.60 -6.04 4.16
CA PRO A 177 -17.18 -7.16 4.89
C PRO A 177 -16.49 -8.49 4.58
N LEU A 178 -15.73 -8.58 3.47
CA LEU A 178 -15.09 -9.80 2.98
C LEU A 178 -13.56 -9.63 2.89
N THR A 179 -12.94 -9.38 4.04
CA THR A 179 -11.52 -9.02 4.12
C THR A 179 -10.58 -10.23 4.14
N ARG A 180 -9.35 -10.03 3.64
CA ARG A 180 -8.23 -10.98 3.81
C ARG A 180 -7.27 -10.54 4.92
N ILE A 181 -7.64 -9.50 5.67
CA ILE A 181 -6.78 -8.83 6.64
C ILE A 181 -7.36 -9.09 8.02
N TYR A 182 -6.98 -10.22 8.61
CA TYR A 182 -7.47 -10.65 9.92
C TYR A 182 -6.36 -11.35 10.72
N GLY A 183 -6.53 -11.37 12.04
CA GLY A 183 -5.61 -12.05 12.95
C GLY A 183 -4.16 -11.59 12.79
N THR A 184 -3.24 -12.54 12.63
CA THR A 184 -1.80 -12.25 12.48
C THR A 184 -1.46 -11.58 11.15
N TYR A 185 -2.29 -11.74 10.11
CA TYR A 185 -2.04 -11.13 8.79
C TYR A 185 -2.18 -9.61 8.83
N SER A 186 -3.06 -9.07 9.67
CA SER A 186 -3.19 -7.63 9.85
C SER A 186 -1.87 -7.01 10.30
N GLN A 187 -1.19 -7.66 11.25
CA GLN A 187 0.11 -7.19 11.74
C GLN A 187 1.21 -7.37 10.69
N GLN A 188 1.22 -8.49 9.95
CA GLN A 188 2.19 -8.72 8.87
C GLN A 188 2.08 -7.66 7.76
N VAL A 189 0.86 -7.30 7.36
CA VAL A 189 0.63 -6.25 6.36
C VAL A 189 1.21 -4.90 6.82
N ILE A 190 0.97 -4.54 8.08
CA ILE A 190 1.51 -3.32 8.68
C ILE A 190 3.04 -3.37 8.72
N ASP A 191 3.61 -4.47 9.22
CA ASP A 191 5.05 -4.64 9.37
C ASP A 191 5.78 -4.57 8.03
N ASP A 192 5.24 -5.21 6.99
CA ASP A 192 5.78 -5.19 5.64
C ASP A 192 5.87 -3.76 5.08
N VAL A 193 4.79 -2.98 5.23
CA VAL A 193 4.79 -1.59 4.73
C VAL A 193 5.66 -0.69 5.58
N MET A 194 5.65 -0.85 6.90
CA MET A 194 6.53 -0.10 7.80
C MET A 194 8.00 -0.36 7.46
N TYR A 195 8.35 -1.62 7.19
CA TYR A 195 9.69 -2.00 6.75
C TYR A 195 10.02 -1.32 5.42
N ARG A 196 9.14 -1.43 4.42
CA ARG A 196 9.39 -0.85 3.10
C ARG A 196 9.48 0.68 3.11
N ALA A 197 8.61 1.35 3.86
CA ALA A 197 8.68 2.80 4.06
C ALA A 197 9.98 3.19 4.74
N SER A 198 10.48 2.38 5.69
CA SER A 198 11.73 2.68 6.37
C SER A 198 12.92 2.67 5.41
N LEU A 199 12.90 1.84 4.35
CA LEU A 199 13.96 1.78 3.35
C LEU A 199 14.12 3.09 2.57
N LEU A 200 13.08 3.91 2.49
CA LEU A 200 13.13 5.21 1.80
C LEU A 200 13.73 6.34 2.64
N ILE A 201 13.85 6.13 3.95
CA ILE A 201 14.44 7.13 4.84
C ILE A 201 15.97 7.09 4.69
N PRO A 202 16.65 8.25 4.63
CA PRO A 202 18.11 8.31 4.70
C PRO A 202 18.66 7.59 5.95
N GLU A 203 19.79 6.89 5.81
CA GLU A 203 20.39 6.08 6.89
C GLU A 203 20.64 6.86 8.20
N GLU A 204 20.96 8.14 8.09
CA GLU A 204 21.20 9.03 9.24
C GLU A 204 19.95 9.23 10.10
N GLU A 205 18.77 9.20 9.49
CA GLU A 205 17.48 9.40 10.16
C GLU A 205 16.91 8.08 10.69
N LYS A 206 17.19 6.94 10.01
CA LYS A 206 16.92 5.59 10.54
C LYS A 206 17.55 5.37 11.91
N LEU A 207 18.76 5.89 12.11
CA LEU A 207 19.49 5.81 13.38
C LEU A 207 18.80 6.63 14.50
N LYS A 208 18.21 7.79 14.17
CA LYS A 208 17.44 8.63 15.12
C LYS A 208 16.13 7.94 15.54
N ILE A 209 15.39 7.36 14.59
CA ILE A 209 14.16 6.61 14.87
C ILE A 209 14.46 5.38 15.75
N THR A 210 15.53 4.65 15.44
CA THR A 210 15.96 3.49 16.24
C THR A 210 16.35 3.88 17.66
N LYS A 211 17.05 5.02 17.84
CA LYS A 211 17.36 5.58 19.16
C LYS A 211 16.10 6.00 19.91
N MET A 212 15.16 6.70 19.27
CA MET A 212 13.87 7.07 19.88
C MET A 212 13.04 5.85 20.31
N ARG A 213 12.95 4.79 19.47
CA ARG A 213 12.27 3.54 19.83
C ARG A 213 12.92 2.83 21.03
N LYS A 214 14.25 2.89 21.17
CA LYS A 214 14.98 2.37 22.35
C LYS A 214 14.69 3.19 23.61
N THR A 215 14.56 4.51 23.49
CA THR A 215 14.20 5.42 24.61
C THR A 215 12.75 5.24 25.05
N VAL A 216 11.82 5.01 24.12
CA VAL A 216 10.40 4.68 24.40
C VAL A 216 10.27 3.29 25.04
N LYS A 217 11.05 2.29 24.59
CA LYS A 217 11.11 0.98 25.25
C LYS A 217 11.70 1.07 26.66
N LYS A 218 12.77 1.86 26.88
CA LYS A 218 13.35 2.10 28.21
C LYS A 218 12.39 2.83 29.16
N SER A 219 11.65 3.82 28.67
CA SER A 219 10.64 4.55 29.48
C SER A 219 9.42 3.67 29.80
N LYS A 220 8.94 2.83 28.87
CA LYS A 220 7.93 1.80 29.19
C LYS A 220 8.41 0.79 30.23
N LYS A 221 9.67 0.34 30.15
CA LYS A 221 10.26 -0.59 31.14
C LYS A 221 10.39 0.05 32.54
N LYS A 222 10.73 1.34 32.62
CA LYS A 222 10.74 2.12 33.87
C LYS A 222 9.34 2.32 34.47
N LYS A 223 8.30 2.47 33.62
CA LYS A 223 6.91 2.67 34.06
C LYS A 223 6.23 1.39 34.56
N ILE A 224 6.71 0.21 34.12
CA ILE A 224 6.21 -1.10 34.56
C ILE A 224 6.75 -1.47 35.96
N GLN A 225 7.93 -1.00 36.34
CA GLN A 225 8.49 -1.27 37.68
C GLN A 225 7.86 -0.43 38.82
N SER A 226 7.00 0.54 38.53
CA SER A 226 6.41 1.44 39.55
C SER A 226 4.89 1.36 39.72
N LYS A 227 4.21 0.34 39.17
CA LYS A 227 2.77 0.15 39.38
C LYS A 227 2.43 -1.29 39.80
N SER A 228 2.22 -1.48 41.09
CA SER A 228 1.52 -2.62 41.67
C SER A 228 0.02 -2.59 41.30
N VAL A 229 -0.41 -3.68 40.66
CA VAL A 229 -1.75 -4.30 40.54
C VAL A 229 -3.00 -3.43 40.78
N LYS A 230 -3.79 -3.24 39.71
CA LYS A 230 -5.24 -3.56 39.65
C LYS A 230 -5.62 -3.86 38.18
N ARG A 231 -6.29 -5.00 37.94
CA ARG A 231 -6.75 -5.48 36.63
C ARG A 231 -7.89 -4.58 36.12
N PRO A 232 -7.84 -4.02 34.90
CA PRO A 232 -9.01 -3.43 34.25
C PRO A 232 -9.80 -4.50 33.48
N THR A 233 -11.11 -4.46 33.62
CA THR A 233 -12.13 -5.23 32.89
C THR A 233 -12.18 -4.88 31.40
N GLU A 234 -12.74 -5.79 30.60
CA GLU A 234 -12.72 -5.88 29.13
C GLU A 234 -13.39 -4.74 28.34
N GLU A 235 -13.77 -3.61 28.96
CA GLU A 235 -14.59 -2.57 28.31
C GLU A 235 -13.78 -1.43 27.65
N ASN A 236 -12.44 -1.51 27.62
CA ASN A 236 -11.58 -0.40 27.15
C ASN A 236 -10.87 -0.63 25.80
N ALA A 237 -11.22 -1.66 25.04
CA ALA A 237 -10.59 -1.93 23.74
C ALA A 237 -11.18 -1.12 22.56
N GLN A 238 -12.27 -0.35 22.76
CA GLN A 238 -13.02 0.26 21.66
C GLN A 238 -12.73 1.76 21.39
N LYS A 239 -11.69 2.37 21.96
CA LYS A 239 -11.50 3.84 21.91
C LYS A 239 -10.26 4.39 21.22
N THR A 240 -9.54 3.59 20.45
CA THR A 240 -8.40 4.09 19.66
C THR A 240 -8.62 3.81 18.18
N LEU A 241 -9.40 4.68 17.52
CA LEU A 241 -9.31 4.98 16.08
C LEU A 241 -10.16 6.22 15.65
N ASN A 242 -10.59 7.09 16.58
CA ASN A 242 -11.46 8.24 16.26
C ASN A 242 -10.86 9.60 16.69
N ILE A 243 -9.55 9.78 16.49
CA ILE A 243 -8.88 11.04 16.85
C ILE A 243 -8.86 12.04 15.67
N ASP A 244 -8.90 11.57 14.41
CA ASP A 244 -8.74 12.47 13.25
C ASP A 244 -10.05 13.20 12.84
N GLU A 245 -11.24 12.62 13.06
CA GLU A 245 -12.52 13.29 12.68
C GLU A 245 -12.95 14.38 13.66
N ILE A 246 -12.68 14.21 14.96
CA ILE A 246 -13.05 15.20 15.99
C ILE A 246 -12.15 16.44 15.88
N GLU A 247 -10.85 16.25 15.65
CA GLU A 247 -9.90 17.35 15.51
C GLU A 247 -10.13 18.16 14.22
N LEU A 248 -10.56 17.50 13.14
CA LEU A 248 -10.93 18.16 11.88
C LEU A 248 -12.26 18.94 12.01
N ALA A 249 -13.25 18.40 12.74
CA ALA A 249 -14.51 19.09 13.01
C ALA A 249 -14.34 20.32 13.92
N GLU A 250 -13.44 20.27 14.90
CA GLU A 250 -13.12 21.41 15.78
C GLU A 250 -12.35 22.51 15.05
N LYS A 251 -11.41 22.16 14.15
CA LYS A 251 -10.70 23.11 13.28
C LYS A 251 -11.63 23.79 12.25
N LEU A 252 -12.70 23.11 11.82
CA LEU A 252 -13.72 23.69 10.93
C LEU A 252 -14.72 24.59 11.66
N LYS A 253 -15.03 24.33 12.93
CA LYS A 253 -15.88 25.21 13.76
C LYS A 253 -15.18 26.52 14.11
N THR A 254 -13.89 26.48 14.45
CA THR A 254 -13.09 27.67 14.84
C THR A 254 -12.82 28.63 13.67
N LYS A 255 -12.76 28.15 12.42
CA LYS A 255 -12.66 29.00 11.22
C LYS A 255 -13.95 29.75 10.87
N LYS A 256 -15.13 29.26 11.28
CA LYS A 256 -16.42 29.95 11.03
C LYS A 256 -16.67 31.11 12.01
N THR A 257 -16.15 31.04 13.23
CA THR A 257 -16.29 32.11 14.24
C THR A 257 -15.35 33.29 14.00
N THR A 258 -14.17 33.07 13.40
CA THR A 258 -13.20 34.15 13.11
C THR A 258 -13.56 34.99 11.89
N LYS A 259 -14.45 34.52 11.00
CA LYS A 259 -14.92 35.27 9.82
C LYS A 259 -16.12 36.18 10.08
N LYS A 260 -16.73 36.12 11.28
CA LYS A 260 -17.87 36.96 11.70
C LYS A 260 -17.49 38.14 12.61
N ALA A 261 -16.20 38.35 12.90
CA ALA A 261 -15.71 39.43 13.77
C ALA A 261 -14.88 40.50 13.02
N LYS A 262 -14.97 40.56 11.68
CA LYS A 262 -14.42 41.65 10.86
C LYS A 262 -15.41 42.03 9.75
N ILE A 263 -16.50 42.68 10.14
CA ILE A 263 -17.22 43.71 9.39
C ILE A 263 -17.64 44.75 10.43
#